data_AF-A0AAD7ICE2-F1
#
_entry.id   AF-A0AAD7ICE2-F1
#
_cell.length_a   1.000
_cell.length_b   1.000
_cell.length_c   1.000
_cell.angle_alpha   90.00
_cell.angle_beta   90.00
_cell.angle_gamma   90.00
#
_symmetry.space_group_name_H-M   'P 1'
#
loop_
_entity.id
_entity.type
_entity.pdbx_description
1 polymer ?
#
loop_
_entity_poly.entity_id
_entity_poly.type
_entity_poly.pdbx_seq_one_letter_code
_entity_poly.pdbx_strand_id
1 'polypeptide(L)'
;VFIVLLEPEPELSSKYRRGMVDHEIRRGMEDMHKLGSLTSIYGLAVFGRRMAVYTKNGDNEILPLRPPFDPAADLAPEALWGLEVTSAEGMGRLQEIAVQIKAACA
;
A
#
# COMPACT_ATOMS: atom_id res chain seq x y z
N VAL A 1 -6.47 -0.20 11.80
CA VAL A 1 -5.88 1.11 11.45
C VAL A 1 -5.33 1.03 10.03
N PHE A 2 -5.39 2.12 9.26
CA PHE A 2 -4.83 2.16 7.90
C PHE A 2 -3.95 3.40 7.70
N ILE A 3 -3.00 3.30 6.79
CA ILE A 3 -2.13 4.40 6.36
C ILE A 3 -2.50 4.73 4.92
N VAL A 4 -2.66 6.02 4.63
CA VAL A 4 -2.81 6.51 3.25
C VAL A 4 -1.66 7.44 2.94
N LEU A 5 -0.95 7.15 1.87
CA LEU A 5 0.05 8.02 1.27
C LEU A 5 -0.52 8.53 -0.05
N LEU A 6 -0.63 9.86 -0.16
CA LEU A 6 -1.09 10.53 -1.37
C LEU A 6 0.10 11.21 -2.05
N GLU A 7 0.44 10.76 -3.24
CA GLU A 7 1.42 11.40 -4.11
C GLU A 7 0.67 12.25 -5.15
N PRO A 8 0.76 13.59 -5.07
CA PRO A 8 0.09 14.49 -6.00
C PRO A 8 0.65 14.39 -7.43
N GLU A 9 1.87 13.89 -7.61
CA GLU A 9 2.44 13.64 -8.93
C GLU A 9 1.62 12.56 -9.67
N PRO A 10 1.01 12.85 -10.84
CA PRO A 10 0.14 11.90 -11.52
C PRO A 10 0.93 10.86 -12.33
N GLU A 11 2.22 11.10 -12.56
CA GLU A 11 3.04 10.28 -13.43
C GLU A 11 3.62 9.09 -12.67
N LEU A 12 3.00 7.93 -12.91
CA LEU A 12 3.57 6.67 -12.46
C LEU A 12 4.93 6.41 -13.08
N SER A 13 5.29 6.96 -14.24
CA SER A 13 6.49 6.64 -15.05
C SER A 13 7.83 6.71 -14.30
N SER A 14 7.90 7.52 -13.24
CA SER A 14 9.11 7.69 -12.44
C SER A 14 9.36 6.49 -11.52
N LYS A 15 10.23 5.56 -11.97
CA LYS A 15 10.72 4.43 -11.15
C LYS A 15 11.24 4.88 -9.78
N TYR A 16 11.99 5.98 -9.74
CA TYR A 16 12.54 6.51 -8.49
C TYR A 16 11.41 6.93 -7.52
N ARG A 17 10.42 7.69 -8.01
CA ARG A 17 9.32 8.17 -7.18
C ARG A 17 8.43 7.03 -6.70
N ARG A 18 8.12 6.07 -7.57
CA ARG A 18 7.45 4.82 -7.22
C ARG A 18 8.16 4.08 -6.07
N GLY A 19 9.47 3.92 -6.17
CA GLY A 19 10.29 3.28 -5.15
C GLY A 19 10.30 4.03 -3.81
N MET A 20 10.33 5.36 -3.83
CA MET A 20 10.22 6.18 -2.61
C MET A 20 8.87 5.98 -1.91
N VAL A 21 7.78 6.05 -2.67
CA VAL A 21 6.42 5.89 -2.13
C VAL A 21 6.20 4.49 -1.54
N ASP A 22 6.63 3.44 -2.24
CA ASP A 22 6.59 2.06 -1.71
C ASP A 22 7.44 1.92 -0.43
N HIS A 23 8.59 2.60 -0.35
CA HIS A 23 9.38 2.62 0.87
C HIS A 23 8.69 3.31 2.04
N GLU A 24 8.13 4.50 1.82
CA GLU A 24 7.47 5.28 2.86
C GLU A 24 6.23 4.57 3.42
N ILE A 25 5.38 4.01 2.56
CA ILE A 25 4.17 3.30 3.02
C ILE A 25 4.53 2.06 3.84
N ARG A 26 5.52 1.27 3.39
CA ARG A 26 5.96 0.06 4.11
C ARG A 26 6.59 0.40 5.45
N ARG A 27 7.45 1.43 5.49
CA ARG A 27 8.03 1.92 6.74
C ARG A 27 6.94 2.38 7.70
N GLY A 28 5.94 3.12 7.23
CA GLY A 28 4.81 3.51 8.05
C GLY A 28 4.06 2.29 8.61
N MET A 29 3.84 1.26 7.80
CA MET A 29 3.16 0.04 8.24
C MET A 29 3.95 -0.73 9.29
N GLU A 30 5.27 -0.84 9.11
CA GLU A 30 6.19 -1.42 10.10
C GLU A 30 6.14 -0.65 11.44
N ASP A 31 6.18 0.68 11.37
CA ASP A 31 6.16 1.53 12.56
C ASP A 31 4.81 1.43 13.28
N MET A 32 3.69 1.35 12.55
CA MET A 32 2.39 1.11 13.16
C MET A 32 2.25 -0.30 13.75
N HIS A 33 2.85 -1.33 13.13
CA HIS A 33 2.85 -2.69 13.67
C HIS A 33 3.50 -2.76 15.04
N LYS A 34 4.59 -2.02 15.23
CA LYS A 34 5.28 -1.92 16.52
C LYS A 34 4.46 -1.22 17.61
N LEU A 35 3.45 -0.43 17.24
CA LEU A 35 2.70 0.42 18.17
C LEU A 35 1.46 -0.23 18.78
N GLY A 36 1.04 -1.44 18.37
CA GLY A 36 -0.19 -1.98 18.93
C GLY A 36 -0.52 -3.44 18.61
N SER A 37 -1.63 -3.88 19.21
CA SER A 37 -2.16 -5.24 19.19
C SER A 37 -2.93 -5.61 17.92
N LEU A 38 -2.86 -4.80 16.86
CA LEU A 38 -3.65 -5.02 15.66
C LEU A 38 -3.08 -6.21 14.89
N THR A 39 -3.93 -7.22 14.69
CA THR A 39 -3.59 -8.41 13.90
C THR A 39 -3.45 -8.10 12.41
N SER A 40 -4.04 -7.03 11.91
CA SER A 40 -3.94 -6.62 10.51
C SER A 40 -3.77 -5.12 10.34
N ILE A 41 -2.85 -4.74 9.45
CA ILE A 41 -2.59 -3.37 9.01
C ILE A 41 -2.75 -3.28 7.51
N TYR A 42 -3.44 -2.23 7.06
CA TYR A 42 -3.69 -1.93 5.66
C TYR A 42 -2.96 -0.64 5.29
N GLY A 43 -2.24 -0.66 4.17
CA GLY A 43 -1.61 0.51 3.57
C GLY A 43 -2.22 0.80 2.21
N LEU A 44 -2.38 2.08 1.89
CA LEU A 44 -2.80 2.54 0.58
C LEU A 44 -1.82 3.60 0.12
N ALA A 45 -1.19 3.39 -1.05
CA ALA A 45 -0.41 4.42 -1.71
C ALA A 45 -1.11 4.82 -3.01
N VAL A 46 -1.36 6.11 -3.20
CA VAL A 46 -2.08 6.65 -4.35
C VAL A 46 -1.15 7.57 -5.13
N PHE A 47 -1.03 7.32 -6.43
CA PHE A 47 -0.31 8.12 -7.42
C PHE A 47 -1.33 8.67 -8.41
N GLY A 48 -1.66 9.96 -8.31
CA GLY A 48 -2.76 10.54 -9.08
C GLY A 48 -4.08 9.79 -8.85
N ARG A 49 -4.52 9.00 -9.83
CA ARG A 49 -5.73 8.15 -9.74
C ARG A 49 -5.45 6.66 -9.51
N ARG A 50 -4.19 6.25 -9.54
CA ARG A 50 -3.79 4.84 -9.46
C ARG A 50 -3.38 4.52 -8.04
N MET A 51 -3.74 3.35 -7.54
CA MET A 51 -3.48 2.96 -6.17
C MET A 51 -2.86 1.58 -6.06
N ALA A 52 -1.93 1.47 -5.11
CA ALA A 52 -1.35 0.24 -4.64
C ALA A 52 -1.88 -0.05 -3.23
N VAL A 53 -2.31 -1.29 -3.00
CA VAL A 53 -2.86 -1.75 -1.73
C VAL A 53 -1.85 -2.67 -1.07
N TYR A 54 -1.58 -2.40 0.20
CA TYR A 54 -0.64 -3.14 1.03
C TYR A 54 -1.36 -3.77 2.22
N THR A 55 -0.92 -4.94 2.62
CA THR A 55 -1.47 -5.64 3.80
C THR A 55 -0.34 -6.28 4.61
N LYS A 56 -0.47 -6.24 5.93
CA LYS A 56 0.39 -6.96 6.87
C LYS A 56 -0.51 -7.63 7.91
N ASN A 57 -0.32 -8.93 8.11
CA ASN A 57 -1.10 -9.72 9.08
C ASN A 57 -0.16 -10.28 10.15
N GLY A 58 -0.20 -9.74 11.37
CA GLY A 58 0.73 -10.10 12.44
C GLY A 58 2.18 -9.87 12.01
N ASP A 59 3.06 -10.80 12.35
CA ASP A 59 4.49 -10.73 12.02
C ASP A 59 4.81 -11.17 10.58
N ASN A 60 3.80 -11.42 9.76
CA ASN A 60 4.01 -11.74 8.35
C ASN A 60 4.61 -10.54 7.58
N GLU A 61 5.21 -10.85 6.44
CA GLU A 61 5.74 -9.84 5.51
C GLU A 61 4.63 -8.94 4.96
N ILE A 62 5.00 -7.70 4.59
CA ILE A 62 4.06 -6.78 3.93
C ILE A 62 3.84 -7.24 2.49
N LEU A 63 2.59 -7.57 2.17
CA LEU A 63 2.16 -7.87 0.82
C LEU A 63 1.73 -6.59 0.09
N PRO A 64 1.96 -6.50 -1.23
CA PRO A 64 2.68 -7.47 -2.05
C PRO A 64 4.18 -7.49 -1.73
N LEU A 65 4.84 -8.63 -1.94
CA LEU A 65 6.28 -8.76 -1.68
C LEU A 65 7.07 -7.89 -2.65
N ARG A 66 8.19 -7.35 -2.18
CA ARG A 66 9.17 -6.72 -3.07
C ARG A 66 9.87 -7.80 -3.89
N PRO A 67 10.26 -7.50 -5.13
CA PRO A 67 11.20 -8.34 -5.83
C PRO A 67 12.54 -8.38 -5.05
N PRO A 68 13.35 -9.43 -5.25
CA PRO A 68 14.69 -9.51 -4.67
C PRO A 68 15.49 -8.24 -4.98
N PHE A 69 16.32 -7.81 -4.02
CA PHE A 69 17.15 -6.63 -4.22
C PHE A 69 18.14 -6.86 -5.37
N ASP A 70 17.98 -6.05 -6.42
CA ASP A 70 18.90 -5.91 -7.54
C ASP A 70 18.95 -4.41 -7.89
N PRO A 71 20.14 -3.78 -7.99
CA PRO A 71 20.27 -2.38 -8.38
C PRO A 71 19.56 -2.00 -9.69
N ALA A 72 19.42 -2.95 -10.61
CA ALA A 72 18.69 -2.75 -11.86
C ALA A 72 17.18 -3.00 -11.71
N ALA A 73 16.75 -3.76 -10.71
CA ALA A 73 15.35 -4.12 -10.53
C ALA A 73 14.49 -2.91 -10.16
N ASP A 74 13.28 -2.92 -10.68
CA ASP A 74 12.23 -2.02 -10.24
C ASP A 74 11.58 -2.58 -8.98
N LEU A 75 12.01 -2.08 -7.82
CA LEU A 75 11.52 -2.52 -6.51
C LEU A 75 10.02 -2.21 -6.32
N ALA A 76 9.48 -1.31 -7.13
CA ALA A 76 8.09 -0.91 -7.09
C ALA A 76 7.59 -0.72 -8.54
N PRO A 77 7.26 -1.83 -9.24
CA PRO A 77 6.89 -1.82 -10.65
C PRO A 77 5.50 -1.21 -10.88
N GLU A 78 5.27 -0.58 -12.02
CA GLU A 78 3.99 0.09 -12.33
C GLU A 78 2.75 -0.79 -12.14
N ALA A 79 2.88 -2.11 -12.39
CA ALA A 79 1.81 -3.09 -12.18
C ALA A 79 1.28 -3.12 -10.74
N LEU A 80 2.09 -2.69 -9.76
CA LEU A 80 1.69 -2.55 -8.36
C LEU A 80 0.58 -1.50 -8.16
N TRP A 81 0.50 -0.49 -9.04
CA TRP A 81 -0.55 0.54 -9.06
C TRP A 81 -1.62 0.27 -10.12
N GLY A 82 -1.96 -1.00 -10.33
CA GLY A 82 -2.91 -1.39 -11.37
C GLY A 82 -4.34 -0.85 -11.16
N LEU A 83 -4.71 -0.55 -9.91
CA LEU A 83 -6.09 -0.26 -9.54
C LEU A 83 -6.38 1.24 -9.61
N GLU A 84 -7.45 1.64 -10.31
CA GLU A 84 -7.87 3.05 -10.35
C GLU A 84 -8.84 3.33 -9.20
N VAL A 85 -8.53 4.34 -8.38
CA VAL A 85 -9.29 4.67 -7.16
C VAL A 85 -10.75 5.05 -7.44
N THR A 86 -11.00 5.69 -8.58
CA THR A 86 -12.33 6.12 -9.03
C THR A 86 -13.12 5.05 -9.77
N SER A 87 -12.51 3.91 -10.06
CA SER A 87 -13.21 2.78 -10.69
C SER A 87 -14.12 2.07 -9.68
N ALA A 88 -15.14 1.36 -10.18
CA ALA A 88 -16.01 0.53 -9.33
C ALA A 88 -15.21 -0.53 -8.55
N GLU A 89 -14.20 -1.13 -9.18
CA GLU A 89 -13.29 -2.08 -8.55
C GLU A 89 -12.47 -1.43 -7.44
N GLY A 90 -11.91 -0.24 -7.70
CA GLY A 90 -11.14 0.51 -6.72
C GLY A 90 -11.96 0.91 -5.50
N MET A 91 -13.17 1.45 -5.73
CA MET A 91 -14.10 1.79 -4.66
C MET A 91 -14.53 0.55 -3.87
N GLY A 92 -14.84 -0.56 -4.55
CA GLY A 92 -15.18 -1.83 -3.91
C GLY A 92 -14.05 -2.30 -3.00
N ARG A 93 -12.81 -2.24 -3.47
CA ARG A 93 -11.64 -2.63 -2.67
C ARG A 93 -11.45 -1.75 -1.43
N LEU A 94 -11.67 -0.43 -1.53
CA LEU A 94 -11.64 0.47 -0.38
C LEU A 94 -12.73 0.16 0.64
N GLN A 95 -13.94 -0.15 0.17
CA GLN A 95 -15.06 -0.53 1.03
C GLN A 95 -14.76 -1.84 1.78
N GLU A 96 -14.20 -2.85 1.11
CA GLU A 96 -13.78 -4.10 1.74
C GLU A 96 -12.78 -3.87 2.87
N ILE A 97 -11.74 -3.07 2.61
CA ILE A 97 -10.73 -2.72 3.63
C ILE A 97 -11.38 -2.01 4.81
N ALA A 98 -12.30 -1.07 4.56
CA ALA A 98 -13.02 -0.37 5.61
C ALA A 98 -13.88 -1.32 6.46
N VAL A 99 -14.54 -2.30 5.84
CA VAL A 99 -15.31 -3.35 6.55
C VAL A 99 -14.39 -4.21 7.41
N GLN A 100 -13.24 -4.64 6.89
CA GLN A 100 -12.26 -5.44 7.62
C GLN A 100 -11.70 -4.69 8.83
N ILE A 101 -11.41 -3.39 8.67
CA ILE A 101 -10.93 -2.55 9.77
C ILE A 101 -12.01 -2.37 10.84
N LYS A 102 -13.27 -2.15 10.45
CA LYS A 102 -14.38 -2.05 11.40
C LYS A 102 -14.55 -3.33 12.20
N ALA A 103 -14.47 -4.49 11.55
CA ALA A 103 -14.55 -5.80 12.21
C ALA A 103 -13.38 -6.03 13.19
N ALA A 104 -12.18 -5.53 12.89
CA ALA A 104 -11.02 -5.66 13.77
C ALA A 104 -11.03 -4.71 14.98
N CYS A 105 -11.89 -3.68 14.96
CA CYS A 105 -12.02 -2.72 16.06
C CYS A 105 -13.26 -2.95 16.93
N ALA A 106 -14.16 -3.86 16.55
CA ALA A 106 -15.36 -4.23 17.32
C ALA A 106 -15.03 -5.28 18.37
#